data_AF-A0A6P7TG51-F1
#
_entry.id   AF-A0A6P7TG51-F1
#
_cell.length_a   1.000
_cell.length_b   1.000
_cell.length_c   1.000
_cell.angle_alpha   90.00
_cell.angle_beta   90.00
_cell.angle_gamma   90.00
#
_symmetry.space_group_name_H-M   'P 1'
#
loop_
_entity.id
_entity.type
_entity.pdbx_description
1 polymer ?
#
loop_
_entity_poly.entity_id
_entity_poly.type
_entity_poly.pdbx_seq_one_letter_code
_entity_poly.pdbx_strand_id
1 'polypeptide(L)'
;MKNLVSLILLHGKGLIEKETDYITNFKCKPSFFYGLRKIHKSKIINEACKQSTGKYINIQTPEDLTLRSIVAGPACETHRLSNSLDILLKPLLKYIKSFIRDDLDMLEHIPKTINKEAVLVTLDIINLYTNIPHDYGMKAIKFWLEKYPEVLPERINQTFMIESLKCILQNNYFLFDDTYYRQKCGIAMDESSSCSCESNNWLF
;
A
#
# COMPACT_ATOMS: atom_id res chain seq x y z
N MET A 1 16.88 -11.71 -4.25
CA MET A 1 16.58 -13.18 -4.26
C MET A 1 17.11 -14.00 -3.06
N LYS A 2 18.37 -13.90 -2.61
CA LYS A 2 18.92 -14.79 -1.54
C LYS A 2 18.08 -14.80 -0.25
N ASN A 3 17.55 -13.64 0.15
CA ASN A 3 16.73 -13.47 1.36
C ASN A 3 15.35 -14.16 1.25
N LEU A 4 14.79 -14.25 0.04
CA LEU A 4 13.46 -14.82 -0.20
C LEU A 4 13.49 -16.35 -0.13
N VAL A 5 14.53 -16.95 -0.72
CA VAL A 5 14.74 -18.40 -0.66
C VAL A 5 15.00 -18.84 0.78
N SER A 6 15.82 -18.11 1.54
CA SER A 6 16.04 -18.41 2.97
C SER A 6 14.76 -18.29 3.80
N LEU A 7 13.93 -17.27 3.53
CA LEU A 7 12.64 -17.09 4.22
C LEU A 7 11.73 -18.32 4.02
N ILE A 8 11.63 -18.80 2.78
CA ILE A 8 10.79 -19.96 2.43
C ILE A 8 11.36 -21.24 3.04
N LEU A 9 12.68 -21.44 3.02
CA LEU A 9 13.29 -22.61 3.63
C LEU A 9 13.10 -22.66 5.15
N LEU A 10 13.16 -21.52 5.82
CA LEU A 10 13.05 -21.43 7.28
C LEU A 10 11.60 -21.46 7.79
N HIS A 11 10.70 -20.75 7.10
CA HIS A 11 9.34 -20.50 7.59
C HIS A 11 8.24 -20.98 6.64
N GLY A 12 8.55 -21.28 5.39
CA GLY A 12 7.59 -21.73 4.38
C GLY A 12 7.05 -23.15 4.56
N LYS A 13 7.24 -23.77 5.74
CA LYS A 13 6.63 -25.06 6.07
C LYS A 13 5.11 -24.91 5.99
N GLY A 14 4.53 -25.61 5.04
CA GLY A 14 3.14 -25.43 4.68
C GLY A 14 2.97 -25.25 3.19
N LEU A 15 3.76 -24.36 2.56
CA LEU A 15 3.62 -23.92 1.17
C LEU A 15 3.58 -25.09 0.16
N ILE A 16 2.66 -25.03 -0.81
CA ILE A 16 2.58 -25.99 -1.91
C ILE A 16 3.67 -25.63 -2.91
N GLU A 17 4.16 -26.63 -3.66
CA GLU A 17 5.17 -26.43 -4.69
C GLU A 17 4.82 -25.29 -5.66
N LYS A 18 3.56 -25.21 -6.10
CA LYS A 18 3.06 -24.12 -6.97
C LYS A 18 3.15 -22.74 -6.32
N GLU A 19 2.92 -22.62 -5.02
CA GLU A 19 3.03 -21.34 -4.29
C GLU A 19 4.50 -20.94 -4.12
N THR A 20 5.35 -21.91 -3.80
CA THR A 20 6.79 -21.71 -3.71
C THR A 20 7.38 -21.30 -5.06
N ASP A 21 6.98 -21.97 -6.14
CA ASP A 21 7.39 -21.61 -7.51
C ASP A 21 6.87 -20.22 -7.89
N TYR A 22 5.61 -19.90 -7.58
CA TYR A 22 5.08 -18.55 -7.79
C TYR A 22 5.94 -17.51 -7.09
N ILE A 23 6.29 -17.70 -5.82
CA ILE A 23 7.04 -16.70 -5.05
C ILE A 23 8.51 -16.61 -5.50
N THR A 24 9.16 -17.72 -5.87
CA THR A 24 10.61 -17.76 -6.13
C THR A 24 11.00 -17.64 -7.60
N ASN A 25 10.18 -18.17 -8.51
CA ASN A 25 10.53 -18.36 -9.90
C ASN A 25 9.92 -17.26 -10.78
N PHE A 26 10.59 -16.11 -10.83
CA PHE A 26 10.20 -15.01 -11.70
C PHE A 26 11.34 -14.06 -12.06
N LYS A 27 11.18 -13.40 -13.21
CA LYS A 27 12.11 -12.38 -13.65
C LYS A 27 11.87 -11.09 -12.86
N CYS A 28 12.78 -10.81 -11.93
CA CYS A 28 12.78 -9.57 -11.16
C CYS A 28 13.22 -8.38 -12.04
N LYS A 29 12.59 -7.23 -11.82
CA LYS A 29 12.99 -5.92 -12.37
C LYS A 29 13.12 -4.90 -11.22
N PRO A 30 14.00 -3.90 -11.34
CA PRO A 30 14.07 -2.84 -10.35
C PRO A 30 12.77 -2.04 -10.32
N SER A 31 12.36 -1.60 -9.14
CA SER A 31 11.30 -0.60 -8.98
C SER A 31 11.82 0.77 -9.40
N PHE A 32 10.97 1.60 -10.00
CA PHE A 32 11.32 2.97 -10.38
C PHE A 32 10.61 3.99 -9.49
N PHE A 33 11.28 5.10 -9.22
CA PHE A 33 10.70 6.21 -8.49
C PHE A 33 10.29 7.35 -9.44
N TYR A 34 9.06 7.82 -9.32
CA TYR A 34 8.60 9.03 -10.01
C TYR A 34 7.58 9.81 -9.19
N GLY A 35 7.40 11.10 -9.52
CA GLY A 35 6.48 12.00 -8.83
C GLY A 35 5.30 12.40 -9.71
N LEU A 36 4.06 12.14 -9.25
CA LEU A 36 2.85 12.67 -9.88
C LEU A 36 2.59 14.11 -9.39
N ARG A 37 2.47 15.04 -10.32
CA ARG A 37 2.21 16.46 -10.03
C ARG A 37 0.80 16.69 -9.50
N LYS A 38 0.67 17.30 -8.32
CA LYS A 38 -0.63 17.67 -7.72
C LYS A 38 -1.07 19.05 -8.21
N ILE A 39 -1.43 19.14 -9.49
CA ILE A 39 -1.81 20.40 -10.15
C ILE A 39 -2.93 21.16 -9.41
N HIS A 40 -3.90 20.43 -8.84
CA HIS A 40 -5.04 20.99 -8.09
C HIS A 40 -4.63 21.71 -6.79
N LYS A 41 -3.42 21.46 -6.26
CA LYS A 41 -2.92 22.11 -5.05
C LYS A 41 -2.14 23.40 -5.35
N SER A 42 -1.75 23.64 -6.60
CA SER A 42 -1.02 24.86 -6.99
C SER A 42 -1.99 26.03 -7.09
N LYS A 43 -1.75 27.09 -6.32
CA LYS A 43 -2.48 28.35 -6.39
C LYS A 43 -2.20 29.06 -7.71
N ILE A 44 -0.95 29.02 -8.18
CA ILE A 44 -0.53 29.64 -9.44
C ILE A 44 -1.30 29.03 -10.61
N ILE A 45 -1.39 27.70 -10.69
CA ILE A 45 -2.18 27.01 -11.72
C ILE A 45 -3.65 27.39 -11.62
N ASN A 46 -4.22 27.37 -10.41
CA ASN A 46 -5.63 27.67 -10.20
C ASN A 46 -6.00 29.11 -10.57
N GLU A 47 -5.13 30.08 -10.28
CA GLU A 47 -5.31 31.49 -10.67
C GLU A 47 -5.20 31.68 -12.18
N ALA A 48 -4.21 31.06 -12.82
CA ALA A 48 -4.07 31.08 -14.28
C ALA A 48 -5.28 30.46 -15.00
N CYS A 49 -5.81 29.34 -14.48
CA CYS A 49 -7.03 28.71 -14.99
C CYS A 49 -8.25 29.63 -14.88
N LYS A 50 -8.37 30.43 -13.81
CA LYS A 50 -9.49 31.37 -13.63
C LYS A 50 -9.41 32.59 -14.56
N GLN A 51 -8.20 33.04 -14.87
CA GLN A 51 -7.96 34.21 -15.72
C GLN A 51 -8.00 33.86 -17.22
N SER A 52 -7.73 32.62 -17.58
CA SER A 52 -7.74 32.18 -18.97
C SER A 52 -9.17 31.96 -19.50
N THR A 53 -9.43 32.51 -20.69
CA THR A 53 -10.64 32.23 -21.49
C THR A 53 -10.41 31.11 -22.51
N GLY A 54 -9.18 30.59 -22.61
CA GLY A 54 -8.79 29.53 -23.55
C GLY A 54 -8.91 28.12 -22.98
N LYS A 55 -8.80 27.12 -23.87
CA LYS A 55 -8.79 25.69 -23.49
C LYS A 55 -7.49 25.23 -22.81
N TYR A 56 -6.43 26.02 -22.93
CA TYR A 56 -5.12 25.72 -22.37
C TYR A 56 -4.58 26.98 -21.65
N ILE A 57 -3.72 26.74 -20.67
CA ILE A 57 -2.94 27.77 -19.99
C ILE A 57 -1.47 27.53 -20.29
N ASN A 58 -0.72 28.61 -20.53
CA ASN A 58 0.73 28.56 -20.66
C ASN A 58 1.33 29.35 -19.49
N ILE A 59 1.96 28.62 -18.57
CA ILE A 59 2.58 29.19 -17.38
C ILE A 59 4.00 28.62 -17.24
N GLN A 60 4.87 29.38 -16.61
CA GLN A 60 6.16 28.87 -16.16
C GLN A 60 5.96 27.81 -15.07
N THR A 61 6.94 26.91 -14.90
CA THR A 61 6.87 25.84 -13.90
C THR A 61 6.61 26.44 -12.51
N PRO A 62 5.47 26.13 -11.87
CA PRO A 62 5.08 26.79 -10.63
C PRO A 62 5.92 26.27 -9.46
N GLU A 63 6.39 27.19 -8.60
CA GLU A 63 7.22 26.88 -7.43
C GLU A 63 6.43 26.16 -6.32
N ASP A 64 5.12 26.35 -6.26
CA ASP A 64 4.23 25.76 -5.25
C ASP A 64 3.75 24.34 -5.61
N LEU A 65 4.35 23.74 -6.65
CA LEU A 65 3.94 22.44 -7.14
C LEU A 65 4.39 21.32 -6.21
N THR A 66 3.43 20.63 -5.62
CA THR A 66 3.69 19.45 -4.80
C THR A 66 3.62 18.16 -5.63
N LEU A 67 4.42 17.17 -5.24
CA LEU A 67 4.46 15.85 -5.87
C LEU A 67 3.83 14.79 -4.97
N ARG A 68 3.25 13.76 -5.58
CA ARG A 68 2.98 12.46 -4.94
C ARG A 68 4.05 11.49 -5.39
N SER A 69 4.93 11.09 -4.49
CA SER A 69 5.97 10.10 -4.74
C SER A 69 5.35 8.72 -4.97
N ILE A 70 5.75 8.05 -6.04
CA ILE A 70 5.31 6.70 -6.41
C ILE A 70 6.54 5.82 -6.58
N VAL A 71 6.47 4.61 -6.05
CA VAL A 71 7.46 3.55 -6.24
C VAL A 71 6.80 2.46 -7.08
N ALA A 72 7.05 2.46 -8.39
CA ALA A 72 6.46 1.50 -9.29
C ALA A 72 7.34 0.25 -9.41
N GLY A 73 6.88 -0.84 -8.79
CA GLY A 73 7.57 -2.13 -8.75
C GLY A 73 6.70 -3.31 -9.22
N PRO A 74 6.13 -3.31 -10.44
CA PRO A 74 5.22 -4.37 -10.89
C PRO A 74 5.88 -5.75 -11.05
N ALA A 75 7.20 -5.83 -10.97
CA ALA A 75 7.96 -7.07 -10.99
C ALA A 75 9.16 -7.01 -10.02
N CYS A 76 9.04 -6.24 -8.93
CA CYS A 76 10.08 -6.16 -7.92
C CYS A 76 10.22 -7.48 -7.14
N GLU A 77 11.33 -7.64 -6.41
CA GLU A 77 11.61 -8.90 -5.70
C GLU A 77 10.55 -9.26 -4.65
N THR A 78 9.90 -8.25 -4.05
CA THR A 78 8.88 -8.41 -3.01
C THR A 78 7.46 -8.53 -3.57
N HIS A 79 7.26 -8.24 -4.86
CA HIS A 79 5.94 -8.14 -5.50
C HIS A 79 5.08 -9.39 -5.30
N ARG A 80 5.59 -10.57 -5.69
CA ARG A 80 4.83 -11.82 -5.62
C ARG A 80 4.60 -12.27 -4.18
N LEU A 81 5.57 -12.03 -3.30
CA LEU A 81 5.42 -12.30 -1.87
C LEU A 81 4.34 -11.40 -1.25
N SER A 82 4.32 -10.11 -1.60
CA SER A 82 3.31 -9.15 -1.18
C SER A 82 1.91 -9.59 -1.62
N ASN A 83 1.75 -9.97 -2.90
CA ASN A 83 0.49 -10.50 -3.41
C ASN A 83 0.04 -11.78 -2.69
N SER A 84 0.96 -12.73 -2.46
CA SER A 84 0.63 -13.94 -1.69
C SER A 84 0.21 -13.62 -0.26
N LEU A 85 0.89 -12.69 0.40
CA LEU A 85 0.54 -12.26 1.76
C LEU A 85 -0.82 -11.55 1.80
N ASP A 86 -1.12 -10.69 0.83
CA ASP A 86 -2.42 -10.01 0.74
C ASP A 86 -3.58 -10.99 0.64
N ILE A 87 -3.46 -12.02 -0.21
CA ILE A 87 -4.46 -13.09 -0.35
C ILE A 87 -4.69 -13.81 0.98
N LEU A 88 -3.61 -14.11 1.73
CA LEU A 88 -3.69 -14.81 3.01
C LEU A 88 -4.31 -13.95 4.10
N LEU A 89 -4.03 -12.66 4.10
CA LEU A 89 -4.55 -11.74 5.10
C LEU A 89 -6.01 -11.38 4.80
N LYS A 90 -6.42 -11.28 3.51
CA LYS A 90 -7.74 -10.78 3.05
C LYS A 90 -8.94 -11.26 3.87
N PRO A 91 -9.04 -12.54 4.29
CA PRO A 91 -10.13 -13.02 5.13
C PRO A 91 -10.26 -12.32 6.50
N LEU A 92 -9.21 -11.67 7.02
CA LEU A 92 -9.21 -10.91 8.27
C LEU A 92 -9.94 -9.57 8.14
N LEU A 93 -10.08 -9.00 6.94
CA LEU A 93 -10.72 -7.70 6.72
C LEU A 93 -12.15 -7.64 7.26
N LYS A 94 -12.87 -8.78 7.26
CA LYS A 94 -14.24 -8.89 7.79
C LYS A 94 -14.37 -8.55 9.27
N TYR A 95 -13.28 -8.55 10.04
CA TYR A 95 -13.27 -8.20 11.46
C TYR A 95 -12.84 -6.76 11.73
N ILE A 96 -12.35 -6.05 10.71
CA ILE A 96 -11.89 -4.67 10.81
C ILE A 96 -13.09 -3.76 10.58
N LYS A 97 -13.57 -3.11 11.64
CA LYS A 97 -14.79 -2.26 11.56
C LYS A 97 -14.63 -1.00 10.71
N SER A 98 -13.40 -0.55 10.56
CA SER A 98 -13.01 0.63 9.78
C SER A 98 -12.72 0.31 8.32
N PHE A 99 -12.72 -0.98 7.95
CA PHE A 99 -12.57 -1.39 6.57
C PHE A 99 -13.81 -0.98 5.77
N ILE A 100 -13.60 -0.13 4.78
CA ILE A 100 -14.60 0.27 3.79
C ILE A 100 -14.18 -0.31 2.45
N ARG A 101 -15.06 -1.06 1.81
CA ARG A 101 -14.78 -1.71 0.52
C ARG A 101 -14.80 -0.71 -0.63
N ASP A 102 -15.90 0.04 -0.75
CA ASP A 102 -16.15 0.94 -1.87
C ASP A 102 -17.04 2.13 -1.46
N ASP A 103 -17.28 3.04 -2.40
CA ASP A 103 -18.08 4.25 -2.20
C ASP A 103 -19.53 3.93 -1.78
N LEU A 104 -20.10 2.80 -2.22
CA LEU A 104 -21.45 2.39 -1.85
C LEU A 104 -21.48 1.83 -0.42
N ASP A 105 -20.48 1.03 -0.05
CA ASP A 105 -20.29 0.54 1.31
C ASP A 105 -20.09 1.70 2.29
N MET A 106 -19.36 2.75 1.90
CA MET A 106 -19.24 3.98 2.69
C MET A 106 -20.60 4.62 2.97
N LEU A 107 -21.48 4.69 1.95
CA LEU A 107 -22.82 5.25 2.12
C LEU A 107 -23.70 4.42 3.06
N GLU A 108 -23.49 3.10 3.10
CA GLU A 108 -24.18 2.21 4.05
C GLU A 108 -23.69 2.41 5.49
N HIS A 109 -22.42 2.79 5.68
CA HIS A 109 -21.85 3.09 7.00
C HIS A 109 -22.26 4.46 7.56
N ILE A 110 -22.67 5.39 6.69
CA ILE A 110 -23.13 6.72 7.10
C ILE A 110 -24.60 6.66 7.58
N PRO A 111 -24.96 7.29 8.71
CA PRO A 111 -26.34 7.32 9.15
C PRO A 111 -27.24 8.04 8.13
N LYS A 112 -28.38 7.42 7.78
CA LYS A 112 -29.38 7.98 6.85
C LYS A 112 -29.97 9.31 7.31
N THR A 113 -29.97 9.55 8.62
CA THR A 113 -30.50 10.77 9.24
C THR A 113 -29.51 11.28 10.27
N ILE A 114 -29.27 12.59 10.24
CA ILE A 114 -28.35 13.27 11.14
C ILE A 114 -29.16 14.34 11.90
N ASN A 115 -28.86 14.53 13.20
CA ASN A 115 -29.46 15.62 13.99
C ASN A 115 -29.09 16.97 13.37
N LYS A 116 -30.01 17.94 13.35
CA LYS A 116 -29.76 19.31 12.87
C LYS A 116 -28.60 20.01 13.59
N GLU A 117 -28.29 19.60 14.81
CA GLU A 117 -27.19 20.12 15.62
C GLU A 117 -25.86 19.38 15.43
N ALA A 118 -25.84 18.31 14.63
CA ALA A 118 -24.62 17.53 14.44
C ALA A 118 -23.59 18.30 13.61
N VAL A 119 -22.33 18.20 14.02
CA VAL A 119 -21.19 18.76 13.30
C VAL A 119 -20.45 17.63 12.61
N LEU A 120 -20.31 17.73 11.28
CA LEU A 120 -19.46 16.83 10.53
C LEU A 120 -18.01 17.27 10.68
N VAL A 121 -17.15 16.35 11.13
CA VAL A 121 -15.71 16.57 11.24
C VAL A 121 -15.00 15.67 10.23
N THR A 122 -14.12 16.24 9.43
CA THR A 122 -13.27 15.51 8.49
C THR A 122 -11.81 15.66 8.91
N LEU A 123 -11.06 14.56 8.83
CA LEU A 123 -9.64 14.50 9.16
C LEU A 123 -8.91 13.88 7.96
N ASP A 124 -7.92 14.59 7.42
CA ASP A 124 -7.08 14.11 6.32
C ASP A 124 -5.63 13.97 6.82
N ILE A 125 -5.08 12.76 6.74
CA ILE A 125 -3.71 12.49 7.19
C ILE A 125 -2.74 12.75 6.04
N ILE A 126 -1.80 13.66 6.28
CA ILE A 126 -0.78 14.01 5.29
C ILE A 126 0.19 12.84 5.11
N ASN A 127 0.31 12.38 3.85
CA ASN A 127 1.31 11.39 3.42
C ASN A 127 1.29 10.08 4.23
N LEU A 128 0.08 9.55 4.47
CA LEU A 128 -0.17 8.35 5.27
C LEU A 128 0.81 7.21 4.96
N TYR A 129 0.80 6.69 3.74
CA TYR A 129 1.60 5.53 3.33
C TYR A 129 3.10 5.68 3.54
N THR A 130 3.68 6.85 3.29
CA THR A 130 5.12 7.06 3.42
C THR A 130 5.57 7.27 4.88
N ASN A 131 4.62 7.48 5.79
CA ASN A 131 4.90 7.83 7.18
C ASN A 131 4.56 6.74 8.18
N ILE A 132 3.94 5.62 7.76
CA ILE A 132 3.61 4.52 8.68
C ILE A 132 4.90 3.84 9.17
N PRO A 133 5.19 3.86 10.48
CA PRO A 133 6.30 3.11 11.05
C PRO A 133 6.08 1.60 10.87
N HIS A 134 7.12 0.90 10.40
CA HIS A 134 7.06 -0.55 10.16
C HIS A 134 6.65 -1.33 11.41
N ASP A 135 7.13 -0.91 12.59
CA ASP A 135 6.82 -1.56 13.87
C ASP A 135 5.32 -1.56 14.19
N TYR A 136 4.60 -0.50 13.85
CA TYR A 136 3.15 -0.45 14.07
C TYR A 136 2.42 -1.38 13.11
N GLY A 137 2.85 -1.46 11.85
CA GLY A 137 2.27 -2.41 10.90
C GLY A 137 2.48 -3.86 11.30
N MET A 138 3.70 -4.18 11.76
CA MET A 138 4.04 -5.50 12.29
C MET A 138 3.19 -5.87 13.51
N LYS A 139 3.01 -4.94 14.45
CA LYS A 139 2.19 -5.14 15.65
C LYS A 139 0.71 -5.33 15.31
N ALA A 140 0.18 -4.54 14.39
CA ALA A 140 -1.21 -4.63 13.96
C ALA A 140 -1.52 -5.99 13.32
N ILE A 141 -0.70 -6.42 12.35
CA ILE A 141 -0.89 -7.72 11.70
C ILE A 141 -0.73 -8.86 12.71
N LYS A 142 0.29 -8.82 13.57
CA LYS A 142 0.47 -9.82 14.63
C LYS A 142 -0.77 -9.93 15.52
N PHE A 143 -1.34 -8.81 15.95
CA PHE A 143 -2.56 -8.80 16.75
C PHE A 143 -3.74 -9.50 16.06
N TRP A 144 -3.97 -9.22 14.77
CA TRP A 144 -5.09 -9.86 14.04
C TRP A 144 -4.85 -11.35 13.80
N LEU A 145 -3.61 -11.76 13.52
CA LEU A 145 -3.23 -13.17 13.36
C LEU A 145 -3.45 -13.96 14.67
N GLU A 146 -3.11 -13.38 15.82
CA GLU A 146 -3.30 -14.00 17.14
C GLU A 146 -4.77 -14.03 17.57
N LYS A 147 -5.55 -13.02 17.16
CA LYS A 147 -6.95 -12.87 17.56
C LYS A 147 -7.92 -13.74 16.77
N TYR A 148 -7.63 -14.00 15.49
CA TYR A 148 -8.47 -14.80 14.59
C TYR A 148 -7.66 -15.88 13.83
N PRO A 149 -6.97 -16.79 14.54
CA PRO A 149 -6.17 -17.84 13.92
C PRO A 149 -6.99 -18.79 13.04
N GLU A 150 -8.26 -19.00 13.37
CA GLU A 150 -9.18 -19.93 12.70
C GLU A 150 -9.58 -19.52 11.28
N VAL A 151 -9.33 -18.26 10.93
CA VAL A 151 -9.66 -17.69 9.62
C VAL A 151 -8.55 -17.94 8.60
N LEU A 152 -7.37 -18.31 9.09
CA LEU A 152 -6.18 -18.54 8.29
C LEU A 152 -6.11 -20.01 7.87
N PRO A 153 -5.48 -20.33 6.73
CA PRO A 153 -5.23 -21.73 6.36
C PRO A 153 -4.36 -22.43 7.41
N GLU A 154 -4.84 -23.50 8.03
CA GLU A 154 -4.11 -24.27 9.07
C GLU A 154 -2.72 -24.72 8.61
N ARG A 155 -2.56 -24.91 7.31
CA ARG A 155 -1.31 -25.31 6.65
C ARG A 155 -0.21 -24.25 6.79
N ILE A 156 -0.55 -22.97 6.91
CA ILE A 156 0.42 -21.86 6.84
C ILE A 156 0.70 -21.33 8.24
N ASN A 157 1.98 -21.29 8.60
CA ASN A 157 2.42 -20.78 9.89
C ASN A 157 2.29 -19.24 9.98
N GLN A 158 1.79 -18.72 11.10
CA GLN A 158 1.78 -17.29 11.39
C GLN A 158 3.17 -16.65 11.35
N THR A 159 4.20 -17.38 11.79
CA THR A 159 5.60 -16.92 11.70
C THR A 159 6.00 -16.62 10.26
N PHE A 160 5.51 -17.39 9.28
CA PHE A 160 5.79 -17.13 7.87
C PHE A 160 5.18 -15.80 7.43
N MET A 161 3.93 -15.52 7.81
CA MET A 161 3.26 -14.27 7.43
C MET A 161 3.96 -13.05 8.04
N ILE A 162 4.37 -13.13 9.30
CA ILE A 162 5.09 -12.06 10.01
C ILE A 162 6.47 -11.83 9.37
N GLU A 163 7.28 -12.87 9.16
CA GLU A 163 8.60 -12.70 8.55
C GLU A 163 8.50 -12.30 7.06
N SER A 164 7.43 -12.70 6.36
CA SER A 164 7.14 -12.23 5.00
C SER A 164 6.85 -10.74 4.97
N LEU A 165 6.00 -10.24 5.87
CA LEU A 165 5.71 -8.81 5.98
C LEU A 165 6.98 -8.00 6.27
N LYS A 166 7.78 -8.47 7.24
CA LYS A 166 9.07 -7.86 7.57
C LYS A 166 10.03 -7.86 6.37
N CYS A 167 10.09 -8.95 5.61
CA CYS A 167 10.88 -9.03 4.40
C CYS A 167 10.43 -7.98 3.37
N ILE A 168 9.12 -7.84 3.14
CA ILE A 168 8.56 -6.84 2.21
C ILE A 168 8.94 -5.42 2.66
N LEU A 169 8.71 -5.08 3.93
CA LEU A 169 8.96 -3.74 4.47
C LEU A 169 10.46 -3.37 4.46
N GLN A 170 11.36 -4.33 4.69
CA GLN A 170 12.80 -4.09 4.78
C GLN A 170 13.54 -4.17 3.44
N ASN A 171 12.95 -4.79 2.42
CA ASN A 171 13.57 -5.00 1.11
C ASN A 171 12.89 -4.21 -0.02
N ASN A 172 12.29 -3.09 0.33
CA ASN A 172 11.75 -2.15 -0.65
C ASN A 172 12.87 -1.23 -1.16
N TYR A 173 13.35 -1.57 -2.37
CA TYR A 173 14.40 -0.84 -3.08
C TYR A 173 13.84 -0.27 -4.39
N PHE A 174 14.27 0.94 -4.73
CA PHE A 174 13.93 1.58 -5.98
C PHE A 174 15.13 2.29 -6.61
N LEU A 175 15.10 2.39 -7.93
CA LEU A 175 16.07 3.07 -8.75
C LEU A 175 15.60 4.50 -9.02
N PHE A 176 16.46 5.46 -8.73
CA PHE A 176 16.28 6.86 -9.10
C PHE A 176 17.62 7.41 -9.55
N ASP A 177 17.66 7.99 -10.74
CA ASP A 177 18.89 8.58 -11.32
C ASP A 177 20.10 7.62 -11.26
N ASP A 178 19.89 6.42 -11.80
CA ASP A 178 20.85 5.30 -11.82
C ASP A 178 21.41 4.87 -10.44
N THR A 179 20.77 5.34 -9.36
CA THR A 179 21.17 5.08 -7.97
C THR A 179 20.08 4.31 -7.24
N TYR A 180 20.48 3.27 -6.51
CA TYR A 180 19.56 2.47 -5.69
C TYR A 180 19.33 3.12 -4.33
N TYR A 181 18.07 3.26 -3.96
CA TYR A 181 17.62 3.75 -2.66
C TYR A 181 16.78 2.68 -1.97
N ARG A 182 16.82 2.68 -0.64
CA ARG A 182 15.99 1.81 0.21
C ARG A 182 15.03 2.64 1.02
N GLN A 183 13.74 2.30 0.98
CA GLN A 183 12.74 2.94 1.83
C GLN A 183 12.95 2.52 3.30
N LYS A 184 13.17 3.50 4.19
CA LYS A 184 13.39 3.24 5.64
C LYS A 184 12.12 3.28 6.48
N CYS A 185 11.06 3.91 5.97
CA CYS A 185 9.79 4.11 6.67
C CYS A 185 8.65 4.15 5.65
N GLY A 186 7.45 3.78 6.08
CA GLY A 186 6.29 3.70 5.21
C GLY A 186 6.27 2.47 4.32
N ILE A 187 5.24 2.41 3.50
CA ILE A 187 4.95 1.34 2.55
C ILE A 187 5.11 1.90 1.14
N ALA A 188 5.58 1.09 0.19
CA ALA A 188 5.62 1.50 -1.21
C ALA A 188 4.20 1.79 -1.70
N MET A 189 4.01 3.01 -2.19
CA MET A 189 2.83 3.36 -2.93
C MET A 189 3.02 2.83 -4.35
N ASP A 190 2.21 1.84 -4.76
CA ASP A 190 2.19 1.18 -6.08
C ASP A 190 3.05 -0.10 -6.26
N GLU A 191 3.34 -0.82 -5.17
CA GLU A 191 3.71 -2.25 -5.26
C GLU A 191 2.43 -3.09 -5.39
N SER A 192 1.93 -3.21 -6.62
CA SER A 192 0.91 -4.21 -7.03
C SER A 192 -0.38 -4.26 -6.22
N SER A 193 -1.17 -3.20 -6.38
CA SER A 193 -2.62 -3.26 -6.21
C SER A 193 -3.32 -2.55 -7.38
N SER A 194 -2.62 -2.30 -8.49
CA SER A 194 -3.15 -1.54 -9.63
C SER A 194 -4.19 -2.29 -10.50
N CYS A 195 -4.62 -3.50 -10.09
CA CYS A 195 -5.88 -4.12 -10.57
C CYS A 195 -6.86 -4.52 -9.44
N SER A 196 -6.65 -4.04 -8.22
CA SER A 196 -7.65 -4.12 -7.14
C SER A 196 -7.49 -2.88 -6.28
N CYS A 197 -8.37 -1.92 -6.47
CA CYS A 197 -8.48 -0.64 -5.75
C CYS A 197 -8.61 -0.75 -4.21
N GLU A 198 -8.21 -1.86 -3.57
CA GLU A 198 -8.62 -2.24 -2.21
C GLU A 198 -7.48 -2.77 -1.30
N SER A 199 -6.28 -3.07 -1.79
CA SER A 199 -5.30 -3.87 -1.02
C SER A 199 -4.43 -3.12 0.00
N ASN A 200 -4.66 -1.83 0.23
CA ASN A 200 -3.83 -1.01 1.11
C ASN A 200 -4.50 -0.65 2.46
N ASN A 201 -5.65 -1.24 2.78
CA ASN A 201 -6.42 -0.97 4.01
C ASN A 201 -6.00 -1.81 5.23
N TRP A 202 -4.84 -2.49 5.22
CA TRP A 202 -4.40 -3.32 6.35
C TRP A 202 -4.15 -2.56 7.66
N LEU A 203 -4.09 -1.23 7.61
CA LEU A 203 -3.64 -0.37 8.71
C LEU A 203 -4.67 0.66 9.17
N PHE A 204 -5.88 0.61 8.60
CA PHE A 204 -6.99 1.48 9.00
C PHE A 204 -8.26 0.67 9.16
#